data_AF-A0A183ANU3-F1
#
_entry.id   AF-A0A183ANU3-F1
#
_cell.length_a   1.000
_cell.length_b   1.000
_cell.length_c   1.000
_cell.angle_alpha   90.00
_cell.angle_beta   90.00
_cell.angle_gamma   90.00
#
_symmetry.space_group_name_H-M   'P 1'
#
loop_
_entity.id
_entity.type
_entity.pdbx_description
1 polymer ?
#
loop_
_entity_poly.entity_id
_entity_poly.type
_entity_poly.pdbx_seq_one_letter_code
_entity_poly.pdbx_strand_id
1 'polypeptide(L)'
;MGPYIVDYANHYNKTMNPNGIVWLTAVQITFESIAMPLGAWMHRKCHIRLVVALGSLIHSGGIALTYFTLKTGYLGVLLTYGVLQGFGMGFGYSVTMSAAGMWFPNHRGLVVGLIIGGFGAGGTLFTPIQTRFINPRNLKVDNETQ
;
A
#
# COMPACT_ATOMS: atom_id res chain seq x y z
N MET A 1 -1.00 -9.17 2.98
CA MET A 1 -1.28 -9.16 1.52
C MET A 1 -0.25 -9.90 0.69
N GLY A 2 1.05 -9.74 0.95
CA GLY A 2 2.11 -10.47 0.22
C GLY A 2 1.87 -11.99 0.03
N PRO A 3 1.44 -12.75 1.06
CA PRO A 3 1.17 -14.18 0.90
C PRO A 3 0.08 -14.50 -0.13
N TYR A 4 -1.00 -13.70 -0.16
CA TYR A 4 -2.10 -13.91 -1.11
C TYR A 4 -1.73 -13.55 -2.55
N ILE A 5 -0.85 -12.56 -2.74
CA ILE A 5 -0.35 -12.21 -4.09
C ILE A 5 0.45 -13.36 -4.67
N VAL A 6 1.26 -14.02 -3.85
CA VAL A 6 2.09 -15.17 -4.28
C VAL A 6 1.26 -16.42 -4.50
N ASP A 7 0.36 -16.73 -3.59
CA ASP A 7 -0.58 -17.84 -3.75
C ASP A 7 -1.40 -17.69 -5.05
N TYR A 8 -1.90 -16.48 -5.31
CA TYR A 8 -2.64 -16.18 -6.54
C TYR A 8 -1.75 -16.24 -7.80
N ALA A 9 -0.49 -15.83 -7.72
CA ALA A 9 0.44 -15.94 -8.85
C ALA A 9 0.79 -17.42 -9.15
N ASN A 10 0.98 -18.23 -8.12
CA ASN A 10 1.23 -19.67 -8.23
C ASN A 10 0.01 -20.40 -8.82
N HIS A 11 -1.21 -19.98 -8.48
CA HIS A 11 -2.43 -20.52 -9.10
C HIS A 11 -2.46 -20.36 -10.63
N TYR A 12 -1.86 -19.30 -11.18
CA TYR A 12 -1.72 -19.11 -12.64
C TYR A 12 -0.43 -19.73 -13.22
N ASN A 13 0.20 -20.66 -12.49
CA ASN A 13 1.45 -21.32 -12.87
C ASN A 13 2.62 -20.33 -13.14
N LYS A 14 2.54 -19.13 -12.56
CA LYS A 14 3.63 -18.14 -12.56
C LYS A 14 4.31 -18.21 -11.22
N THR A 15 5.27 -19.13 -11.08
CA THR A 15 6.10 -19.22 -9.87
C THR A 15 6.83 -17.88 -9.68
N MET A 16 6.36 -17.11 -8.70
CA MET A 16 7.08 -15.92 -8.29
C MET A 16 8.28 -16.38 -7.47
N ASN A 17 9.48 -15.98 -7.89
CA ASN A 17 10.68 -16.19 -7.08
C ASN A 17 10.39 -15.70 -5.65
N PRO A 18 10.71 -16.47 -4.59
CA PRO A 18 10.51 -16.03 -3.21
C PRO A 18 11.12 -14.66 -2.91
N ASN A 19 12.22 -14.31 -3.59
CA ASN A 19 12.86 -12.98 -3.50
C ASN A 19 12.04 -11.86 -4.16
N GLY A 20 11.13 -12.20 -5.07
CA GLY A 20 10.26 -11.26 -5.77
C GLY A 20 9.33 -10.49 -4.83
N ILE A 21 8.81 -11.11 -3.76
CA ILE A 21 8.00 -10.38 -2.78
C ILE A 21 8.84 -9.29 -2.11
N VAL A 22 10.07 -9.63 -1.74
CA VAL A 22 10.98 -8.69 -1.07
C VAL A 22 11.25 -7.50 -1.97
N TRP A 23 11.60 -7.75 -3.24
CA TRP A 23 11.77 -6.69 -4.23
C TRP A 23 10.51 -5.85 -4.45
N LEU A 24 9.34 -6.49 -4.51
CA LEU A 24 8.07 -5.78 -4.65
C LEU A 24 7.84 -4.81 -3.49
N THR A 25 8.03 -5.27 -2.25
CA THR A 25 7.88 -4.41 -1.05
C THR A 25 8.95 -3.32 -0.98
N ALA A 26 10.19 -3.60 -1.42
CA ALA A 26 11.25 -2.60 -1.47
C ALA A 26 10.93 -1.49 -2.47
N VAL A 27 10.45 -1.86 -3.67
CA VAL A 27 10.00 -0.91 -4.68
C VAL A 27 8.83 -0.09 -4.15
N GLN A 28 7.85 -0.72 -3.50
CA GLN A 28 6.73 -0.02 -2.89
C GLN A 28 7.18 1.07 -1.91
N ILE A 29 8.03 0.73 -0.94
CA ILE A 29 8.57 1.69 0.05
C ILE A 29 9.40 2.79 -0.61
N THR A 30 10.16 2.45 -1.66
CA THR A 30 10.98 3.41 -2.40
C THR A 30 10.09 4.47 -3.06
N PHE A 31 9.05 4.04 -3.77
CA PHE A 31 8.13 4.97 -4.43
C PHE A 31 7.24 5.72 -3.46
N GLU A 32 6.87 5.11 -2.34
CA GLU A 32 6.22 5.81 -1.22
C GLU A 32 7.10 6.96 -0.71
N SER A 33 8.39 6.68 -0.46
CA SER A 33 9.36 7.67 0.02
C SER A 33 9.59 8.80 -0.98
N ILE A 34 9.60 8.50 -2.29
CA ILE A 34 9.69 9.51 -3.36
C ILE A 34 8.41 10.35 -3.44
N ALA A 35 7.24 9.72 -3.27
CA ALA A 35 5.96 10.39 -3.36
C ALA A 35 5.69 11.32 -2.18
N MET A 36 6.27 11.07 -1.01
CA MET A 36 6.07 11.90 0.18
C MET A 36 6.50 13.37 -0.01
N PRO A 37 7.73 13.69 -0.46
CA PRO A 37 8.13 15.05 -0.81
C PRO A 37 7.27 15.66 -1.92
N LEU A 38 6.92 14.87 -2.95
CA LEU A 38 6.08 15.33 -4.06
C LEU A 38 4.68 15.71 -3.57
N GLY A 39 4.10 14.93 -2.65
CA GLY A 39 2.82 15.22 -2.01
C GLY A 39 2.85 16.49 -1.18
N ALA A 40 3.94 16.71 -0.44
CA ALA A 40 4.13 17.91 0.35
C ALA A 40 4.25 19.15 -0.54
N TRP A 41 4.94 19.03 -1.67
CA TRP A 41 5.03 20.08 -2.67
C TRP A 41 3.67 20.37 -3.33
N MET A 42 2.92 19.33 -3.72
CA MET A 42 1.57 19.46 -4.28
C MET A 42 0.61 20.13 -3.30
N HIS A 43 0.67 19.80 -2.01
CA HIS A 43 -0.15 20.42 -0.97
C HIS A 43 0.09 21.93 -0.84
N ARG A 44 1.29 22.44 -1.17
CA ARG A 44 1.55 23.89 -1.17
C ARG A 44 0.83 24.64 -2.29
N LYS A 45 0.49 23.96 -3.39
CA LYS A 45 -0.17 24.56 -4.56
C LYS A 45 -1.66 24.23 -4.67
N CYS A 46 -2.07 23.07 -4.18
CA CYS A 46 -3.43 22.55 -4.33
C CYS A 46 -4.10 22.38 -2.96
N HIS A 47 -5.43 22.42 -2.94
CA HIS A 47 -6.18 22.09 -1.73
C HIS A 47 -5.90 20.66 -1.27
N ILE A 48 -5.72 20.50 0.04
CA ILE A 48 -5.43 19.24 0.71
C ILE A 48 -6.38 18.10 0.30
N ARG A 49 -7.67 18.40 0.12
CA ARG A 49 -8.71 17.43 -0.26
C ARG A 49 -8.47 16.80 -1.63
N LEU A 50 -7.96 17.57 -2.59
CA LEU A 50 -7.65 17.07 -3.93
C LEU A 50 -6.47 16.10 -3.89
N VAL A 51 -5.44 16.41 -3.11
CA VAL A 51 -4.26 15.53 -2.97
C VAL A 51 -4.66 14.21 -2.30
N VAL A 52 -5.53 14.24 -1.28
CA VAL A 52 -6.08 13.00 -0.67
C VAL A 52 -6.91 12.21 -1.67
N ALA A 53 -7.80 12.87 -2.42
CA ALA A 53 -8.63 12.19 -3.42
C ALA A 53 -7.76 11.53 -4.52
N LEU A 54 -6.76 12.24 -5.03
CA LEU A 54 -5.83 11.68 -6.02
C LEU A 54 -5.00 10.53 -5.44
N GLY A 55 -4.43 10.69 -4.24
CA GLY A 55 -3.66 9.65 -3.58
C GLY A 55 -4.48 8.38 -3.34
N SER A 56 -5.70 8.53 -2.83
CA SER A 56 -6.61 7.40 -2.58
C SER A 56 -7.08 6.72 -3.87
N LEU A 57 -7.35 7.47 -4.95
CA LEU A 57 -7.69 6.92 -6.26
C LEU A 57 -6.51 6.16 -6.87
N ILE A 58 -5.30 6.72 -6.82
CA ILE A 58 -4.08 6.08 -7.33
C ILE A 58 -3.78 4.81 -6.51
N HIS A 59 -3.89 4.88 -5.19
CA HIS A 59 -3.64 3.74 -4.31
C HIS A 59 -4.63 2.59 -4.57
N SER A 60 -5.94 2.91 -4.55
CA SER A 60 -7.01 1.92 -4.76
C SER A 60 -6.99 1.39 -6.19
N GLY A 61 -6.77 2.27 -7.16
CA GLY A 61 -6.62 1.92 -8.57
C GLY A 61 -5.41 1.02 -8.80
N GLY A 62 -4.27 1.31 -8.18
CA GLY A 62 -3.07 0.47 -8.24
C GLY A 62 -3.34 -0.97 -7.80
N ILE A 63 -4.00 -1.14 -6.65
CA ILE A 63 -4.41 -2.46 -6.14
C ILE A 63 -5.41 -3.16 -7.07
N ALA A 64 -6.41 -2.43 -7.56
CA ALA A 64 -7.40 -3.00 -8.48
C ALA A 64 -6.77 -3.44 -9.82
N LEU A 65 -5.82 -2.66 -10.34
CA LEU A 65 -5.07 -3.02 -11.55
C LEU A 65 -4.15 -4.23 -11.33
N THR A 66 -3.66 -4.44 -10.10
CA THR A 66 -2.83 -5.61 -9.77
C THR A 66 -3.54 -6.92 -10.10
N TYR A 67 -4.85 -7.00 -9.92
CA TYR A 67 -5.65 -8.18 -10.29
C TYR A 67 -5.46 -8.59 -11.77
N PHE A 68 -5.40 -7.62 -12.68
CA PHE A 68 -5.19 -7.88 -14.10
C PHE A 68 -3.73 -8.18 -14.43
N THR A 69 -2.80 -7.44 -13.82
CA THR A 69 -1.37 -7.58 -14.12
C THR A 69 -0.74 -8.86 -13.56
N LEU A 70 -1.36 -9.47 -12.54
CA LEU A 70 -1.04 -10.81 -12.08
C LEU A 70 -1.08 -11.84 -13.22
N LYS A 71 -1.99 -11.67 -14.19
CA LYS A 71 -2.08 -12.55 -15.37
C LYS A 71 -0.98 -12.26 -16.40
N THR A 72 -0.55 -11.01 -16.53
CA THR A 72 0.45 -10.58 -17.53
C THR A 72 1.87 -10.93 -17.12
N GLY A 73 2.24 -10.75 -15.84
CA GLY A 73 3.56 -11.14 -15.32
C GLY A 73 4.06 -10.26 -14.19
N TYR A 74 5.19 -10.68 -13.59
CA TYR A 74 5.76 -10.03 -12.40
C TYR A 74 6.08 -8.54 -12.59
N LEU A 75 6.55 -8.13 -13.77
CA LEU A 75 6.84 -6.72 -14.06
C LEU A 75 5.58 -5.84 -13.99
N GLY A 76 4.43 -6.34 -14.46
CA GLY A 76 3.16 -5.62 -14.36
C GLY A 76 2.67 -5.48 -12.91
N VAL A 77 2.90 -6.49 -12.09
CA VAL A 77 2.64 -6.45 -10.64
C VAL A 77 3.55 -5.42 -9.97
N LEU A 78 4.82 -5.36 -10.35
CA LEU A 78 5.78 -4.38 -9.82
C LEU A 78 5.37 -2.94 -10.14
N LEU A 79 4.89 -2.68 -11.35
CA LEU A 79 4.40 -1.34 -11.74
C LEU A 79 3.10 -0.95 -11.05
N THR A 80 2.17 -1.89 -10.87
CA THR A 80 0.85 -1.57 -10.29
C THR A 80 0.89 -1.58 -8.76
N TYR A 81 1.34 -2.68 -8.17
CA TYR A 81 1.39 -2.86 -6.72
C TYR A 81 2.63 -2.21 -6.09
N GLY A 82 3.77 -2.17 -6.77
CA GLY A 82 4.95 -1.47 -6.25
C GLY A 82 4.82 0.03 -6.48
N VAL A 83 4.81 0.45 -7.75
CA VAL A 83 4.92 1.87 -8.12
C VAL A 83 3.62 2.64 -7.84
N LEU A 84 2.50 2.28 -8.47
CA LEU A 84 1.25 3.05 -8.35
C LEU A 84 0.72 3.04 -6.90
N GLN A 85 0.63 1.88 -6.27
CA GLN A 85 0.20 1.80 -4.88
C GLN A 85 1.11 2.60 -3.94
N GLY A 86 2.43 2.49 -4.10
CA GLY A 86 3.43 3.23 -3.32
C GLY A 86 3.26 4.75 -3.47
N PHE A 87 3.08 5.24 -4.70
CA PHE A 87 2.79 6.66 -4.94
C PHE A 87 1.52 7.14 -4.23
N GLY A 88 0.43 6.38 -4.36
CA GLY A 88 -0.83 6.74 -3.71
C GLY A 88 -0.73 6.78 -2.19
N MET A 89 0.00 5.83 -1.61
CA MET A 89 0.26 5.75 -0.17
C MET A 89 1.10 6.94 0.33
N GLY A 90 2.19 7.27 -0.37
CA GLY A 90 3.07 8.38 -0.01
C GLY A 90 2.38 9.74 -0.08
N PHE A 91 1.48 9.95 -1.06
CA PHE A 91 0.63 11.15 -1.11
C PHE A 91 -0.31 11.24 0.08
N GLY A 92 -0.96 10.13 0.45
CA GLY A 92 -1.84 10.09 1.62
C GLY A 92 -1.09 10.42 2.92
N TYR A 93 0.09 9.81 3.11
CA TYR A 93 0.90 9.98 4.32
C TYR A 93 1.45 11.41 4.46
N SER A 94 1.92 12.01 3.36
CA SER A 94 2.44 13.38 3.36
C SER A 94 1.38 14.40 3.76
N VAL A 95 0.15 14.20 3.27
CA VAL A 95 -0.98 15.09 3.54
C VAL A 95 -1.46 14.99 4.98
N THR A 96 -1.63 13.79 5.52
CA THR A 96 -2.07 13.60 6.91
C THR A 96 -1.08 14.21 7.90
N MET A 97 0.22 14.02 7.66
CA MET A 97 1.27 14.63 8.48
C MET A 97 1.28 16.16 8.38
N SER A 98 1.10 16.70 7.17
CA SER A 98 1.01 18.15 6.97
C SER A 98 -0.22 18.75 7.67
N ALA A 99 -1.38 18.09 7.58
CA ALA A 99 -2.62 18.51 8.25
C ALA A 99 -2.44 18.56 9.76
N ALA A 100 -1.88 17.49 10.35
CA ALA A 100 -1.64 17.40 11.78
C ALA A 100 -0.76 18.54 12.29
N GLY A 101 0.32 18.85 11.57
CA GLY A 101 1.25 19.92 11.93
C GLY A 101 0.65 21.33 11.91
N MET A 102 -0.29 21.57 10.99
CA MET A 102 -0.99 22.85 10.84
C MET A 102 -2.12 23.02 11.87
N TRP A 103 -2.90 21.98 12.13
CA TRP A 103 -4.07 22.05 13.00
C TRP A 103 -3.71 22.00 14.50
N PHE A 104 -2.62 21.34 14.85
CA PHE A 104 -2.22 21.15 16.25
C PHE A 104 -0.75 21.53 16.50
N PRO A 105 -0.39 22.83 16.41
CA PRO A 105 0.99 23.28 16.53
C PRO A 105 1.63 23.00 17.90
N ASN A 106 0.85 23.04 18.99
CA ASN A 106 1.35 22.86 20.36
C ASN A 106 1.46 21.37 20.79
N HIS A 107 0.81 20.46 20.06
CA HIS A 107 0.73 19.04 20.42
C HIS A 107 1.11 18.11 19.25
N ARG A 108 1.98 18.57 18.35
CA ARG A 108 2.37 17.85 17.13
C ARG A 108 2.81 16.42 17.40
N GLY A 109 3.67 16.20 18.40
CA GLY A 109 4.20 14.88 18.73
C GLY A 109 3.11 13.88 19.14
N LEU A 110 2.17 14.32 19.98
CA LEU A 110 1.05 13.48 20.42
C LEU A 110 0.13 13.11 19.24
N VAL A 111 -0.23 14.10 18.42
CA VAL A 111 -1.13 13.89 17.28
C VAL A 111 -0.49 12.99 16.22
N VAL A 112 0.77 13.21 15.88
CA VAL A 112 1.53 12.34 14.96
C VAL A 112 1.65 10.92 15.52
N GLY A 113 1.92 10.79 16.82
CA GLY A 113 1.96 9.49 17.49
C GLY A 113 0.62 8.74 17.40
N LEU A 114 -0.51 9.43 17.60
CA LEU A 114 -1.84 8.85 17.43
C LEU A 114 -2.12 8.44 15.97
N ILE A 115 -1.70 9.23 14.98
CA ILE A 115 -1.85 8.90 13.56
C ILE A 115 -1.08 7.61 13.23
N ILE A 116 0.19 7.52 13.64
CA ILE A 116 1.02 6.34 13.41
C ILE A 116 0.49 5.13 14.20
N GLY A 117 0.04 5.35 15.43
CA GLY A 117 -0.62 4.32 16.24
C GLY A 117 -1.87 3.77 15.57
N GLY A 118 -2.72 4.63 15.01
CA GLY A 118 -3.89 4.24 14.23
C GLY A 118 -3.53 3.48 12.95
N PHE A 119 -2.47 3.89 12.25
CA PHE A 119 -1.95 3.18 11.08
C PHE A 119 -1.52 1.74 11.43
N GLY A 120 -0.77 1.56 12.53
CA GLY A 120 -0.38 0.24 13.02
C GLY A 120 -1.57 -0.63 13.47
N ALA A 121 -2.46 -0.07 14.30
CA ALA A 121 -3.65 -0.76 14.80
C ALA A 121 -4.62 -1.15 13.66
N GLY A 122 -4.70 -0.33 12.62
CA GLY A 122 -5.47 -0.62 11.42
C GLY A 122 -5.02 -1.91 10.75
N GLY A 123 -3.71 -2.13 10.63
CA GLY A 123 -3.16 -3.40 10.14
C GLY A 123 -3.68 -4.60 10.93
N THR A 124 -3.65 -4.53 12.26
CA THR A 124 -4.13 -5.61 13.14
C THR A 124 -5.64 -5.83 13.05
N LEU A 125 -6.43 -4.76 12.94
CA LEU A 125 -7.89 -4.84 12.82
C LEU A 125 -8.36 -5.36 11.45
N PHE A 126 -7.74 -4.89 10.37
CA PHE A 126 -8.17 -5.22 9.01
C PHE A 126 -7.59 -6.54 8.48
N THR A 127 -6.43 -6.99 8.96
CA THR A 127 -5.84 -8.28 8.55
C THR A 127 -6.77 -9.49 8.74
N PRO A 128 -7.43 -9.71 9.89
CA PRO A 128 -8.34 -10.85 10.07
C PRO A 128 -9.60 -10.72 9.20
N ILE A 129 -10.12 -9.50 9.03
CA ILE A 129 -11.27 -9.23 8.17
C ILE A 129 -10.93 -9.61 6.73
N GLN A 130 -9.80 -9.11 6.22
CA GLN A 130 -9.30 -9.42 4.87
C GLN A 130 -9.08 -10.92 4.68
N THR A 131 -8.48 -11.59 5.67
CA THR A 131 -8.24 -13.03 5.64
C THR A 131 -9.55 -13.80 5.58
N ARG A 132 -10.58 -13.40 6.32
CA ARG A 132 -11.89 -14.07 6.30
C ARG A 132 -12.61 -13.92 4.95
N PHE A 133 -12.42 -12.80 4.25
CA PHE A 133 -12.97 -12.60 2.91
C PHE A 133 -12.19 -13.35 1.83
N ILE A 134 -10.86 -13.32 1.88
CA ILE A 134 -9.98 -13.92 0.85
C ILE A 134 -9.83 -15.43 1.07
N ASN A 135 -9.69 -15.88 2.31
CA ASN A 135 -9.52 -17.27 2.71
C ASN A 135 -10.58 -17.67 3.77
N PRO A 136 -11.86 -17.76 3.40
CA PRO A 136 -12.95 -18.07 4.34
C PRO A 136 -12.83 -19.47 4.96
N ARG A 137 -12.12 -20.38 4.31
CA ARG A 137 -11.89 -21.76 4.78
C ARG A 137 -10.59 -21.91 5.59
N ASN A 138 -9.88 -20.80 5.83
CA ASN A 138 -8.59 -20.75 6.53
C ASN A 138 -7.62 -21.85 6.06
N LEU A 139 -7.54 -22.05 4.74
CA LEU A 139 -6.62 -22.98 4.12
C LEU A 139 -5.20 -22.58 4.52
N LYS A 140 -4.42 -23.56 4.99
CA LYS A 140 -2.99 -23.35 5.24
C LYS A 140 -2.29 -23.09 3.90
N VAL A 141 -1.26 -22.25 3.93
CA VAL A 141 -0.36 -22.05 2.79
C VAL A 141 0.19 -23.42 2.41
N ASP A 142 -0.05 -23.85 1.17
CA ASP A 142 0.44 -25.14 0.68
C ASP A 142 1.95 -25.03 0.44
N ASN A 143 2.72 -25.86 1.15
CA ASN A 143 4.18 -25.87 1.08
C ASN A 143 4.70 -26.69 -0.11
N GLU A 144 3.84 -27.42 -0.83
CA GLU A 144 4.28 -28.33 -1.91
C GLU A 144 4.46 -27.64 -3.28
N THR A 145 3.96 -26.42 -3.45
CA THR A 145 4.14 -25.61 -4.69
C THR A 145 5.18 -24.49 -4.57
N GLN A 146 6.04 -24.51 -3.54
CA GLN A 146 7.14 -23.55 -3.39
C GLN A 146 8.38 -23.92 -4.21
#